data_AF-A0A951I8P9-F1
#
_entry.id   AF-A0A951I8P9-F1
#
_cell.length_a   1.000
_cell.length_b   1.000
_cell.length_c   1.000
_cell.angle_alpha   90.00
_cell.angle_beta   90.00
_cell.angle_gamma   90.00
#
_symmetry.space_group_name_H-M   'P 1'
#
loop_
_entity.id
_entity.type
_entity.pdbx_description
1 polymer ?
#
loop_
_entity_poly.entity_id
_entity_poly.type
_entity_poly.pdbx_seq_one_letter_code
_entity_poly.pdbx_strand_id
1 'polypeptide(L)'
;MPAAPMAAYMDFISYIKRSAIALVCLMAIPQLWAQTPEFLFYPIKGLAMEQQGFIGRTGDHLFLLNLESKAELGLYIHDMQTGEGINRKYPVPAAGLQFIQKPASVLFVSCSEEKETLIVHFLELDEKGGTILKKDLIVPALKTPVHMLVSSDKTQLLLYQLVKKSSDSVSIRGSLFNTVPKVVKQLAYSFRHDGELDMEPEVFLDNGGNTHVLVYDKPSNYRISADLTLNTIPAGEDQIVSETFNFNKVKLQSLRVFQNNECNCMQAEGLYLDGMDKTNKGLYSMIFPANRKNALAPRFIPFQPDMIRNFRRGFSATDELVQHSLQLQDIFYSDSGSFAVFRLSVGEPQKLLNPDMNSDPSVRNLQRSLAVSRAYEPPATVSRVASGAPNIRGAGTPSRTSSTIGVSSDRSNDFSPLLSSAYKKPPPLLSRASGRNAPKIIFVKLDKDRGANWYTGRSLDVFNSSADLYNRQFMAGALGQQVGMILYQADVTDEPLPVFVQVTEGKMMQEKFPVKNLLFSPIQQLGAGQFGSLYVNGETGESGVVMIVIRK
;
A
#
# COMPACT_ATOMS: atom_id res chain seq x y z
N MET A 1 27.69 -25.88 -78.45
CA MET A 1 27.52 -24.71 -77.55
C MET A 1 27.05 -25.25 -76.20
N PRO A 2 27.86 -25.15 -75.12
CA PRO A 2 27.48 -25.76 -73.86
C PRO A 2 26.46 -24.88 -73.14
N ALA A 3 25.30 -25.46 -72.85
CA ALA A 3 24.27 -24.86 -72.01
C ALA A 3 24.64 -25.05 -70.53
N ALA A 4 25.38 -24.12 -69.97
CA ALA A 4 25.46 -23.83 -68.54
C ALA A 4 25.97 -22.38 -68.42
N PRO A 5 25.24 -21.47 -67.75
CA PRO A 5 25.21 -21.50 -66.28
C PRO A 5 23.92 -20.91 -65.69
N MET A 6 22.74 -21.34 -66.13
CA MET A 6 21.49 -20.76 -65.59
C MET A 6 21.18 -21.26 -64.16
N ALA A 7 21.59 -22.49 -63.84
CA ALA A 7 21.42 -23.07 -62.50
C ALA A 7 22.27 -22.34 -61.44
N ALA A 8 23.55 -22.08 -61.74
CA ALA A 8 24.45 -21.37 -60.83
C ALA A 8 23.98 -19.93 -60.56
N TYR A 9 23.35 -19.28 -61.55
CA TYR A 9 22.79 -17.94 -61.39
C TYR A 9 21.55 -17.93 -60.49
N MET A 10 20.67 -18.94 -60.63
CA MET A 10 19.49 -19.09 -59.76
C MET A 10 19.87 -19.40 -58.31
N ASP A 11 20.89 -20.22 -58.09
CA ASP A 11 21.41 -20.52 -56.74
C ASP A 11 22.03 -19.29 -56.08
N PHE A 12 22.75 -18.47 -56.86
CA PHE A 12 23.32 -17.21 -56.37
C PHE A 12 22.24 -16.20 -55.97
N ILE A 13 21.18 -16.05 -56.76
CA ILE A 13 20.04 -15.17 -56.42
C ILE A 13 19.30 -15.68 -55.17
N SER A 14 19.12 -17.00 -55.06
CA SER A 14 18.50 -17.62 -53.87
C SER A 14 19.33 -17.37 -52.61
N TYR A 15 20.66 -17.48 -52.71
CA TYR A 15 21.60 -17.19 -51.63
C TYR A 15 21.56 -15.72 -51.20
N ILE A 16 21.57 -14.78 -52.15
CA ILE A 16 21.45 -13.34 -51.84
C ILE A 16 20.13 -13.03 -51.15
N LYS A 17 19.01 -13.58 -51.63
CA LYS A 17 17.69 -13.38 -51.01
C LYS A 17 17.63 -13.93 -49.58
N ARG A 18 18.16 -15.13 -49.34
CA ARG A 18 18.21 -15.73 -47.99
C ARG A 18 19.10 -14.92 -47.06
N SER A 19 20.25 -14.47 -47.54
CA SER A 19 21.16 -13.62 -46.77
C SER A 19 20.56 -12.24 -46.48
N ALA A 20 19.87 -11.63 -47.43
CA ALA A 20 19.16 -10.37 -47.24
C ALA A 20 17.98 -10.52 -46.25
N ILE A 21 17.22 -11.62 -46.32
CA ILE A 21 16.16 -11.93 -45.34
C ILE A 21 16.76 -12.16 -43.96
N ALA A 22 17.87 -12.91 -43.83
CA ALA A 22 18.55 -13.11 -42.55
C ALA A 22 19.09 -11.79 -41.98
N LEU A 23 19.65 -10.92 -42.82
CA LEU A 23 20.15 -9.60 -42.44
C LEU A 23 19.01 -8.66 -42.03
N VAL A 24 17.89 -8.66 -42.76
CA VAL A 24 16.68 -7.93 -42.40
C VAL A 24 16.07 -8.49 -41.13
N CYS A 25 16.05 -9.81 -40.91
CA CYS A 25 15.61 -10.40 -39.64
C CYS A 25 16.57 -10.04 -38.49
N LEU A 26 17.88 -9.94 -38.72
CA LEU A 26 18.86 -9.50 -37.72
C LEU A 26 18.76 -8.01 -37.41
N MET A 27 18.43 -7.17 -38.39
CA MET A 27 18.26 -5.71 -38.22
C MET A 27 16.84 -5.30 -37.83
N ALA A 28 15.84 -6.14 -38.08
CA ALA A 28 14.44 -5.97 -37.69
C ALA A 28 14.08 -6.73 -36.41
N ILE A 29 15.04 -7.38 -35.74
CA ILE A 29 14.98 -7.49 -34.29
C ILE A 29 15.16 -6.05 -33.81
N PRO A 30 14.09 -5.34 -33.40
CA PRO A 30 14.32 -4.12 -32.67
C PRO A 30 15.22 -4.56 -31.52
N GLN A 31 16.31 -3.83 -31.31
CA GLN A 31 17.02 -3.89 -30.07
C GLN A 31 16.00 -3.61 -28.96
N LEU A 32 15.32 -4.67 -28.50
CA LEU A 32 14.54 -4.80 -27.29
C LEU A 32 15.56 -4.75 -26.16
N TRP A 33 16.26 -3.62 -26.08
CA TRP A 33 17.02 -3.29 -24.90
C TRP A 33 15.94 -3.09 -23.86
N ALA A 34 15.83 -4.07 -22.96
CA ALA A 34 15.05 -3.89 -21.75
C ALA A 34 15.51 -2.55 -21.16
N GLN A 35 14.58 -1.59 -21.03
CA GLN A 35 14.88 -0.25 -20.54
C GLN A 35 15.50 -0.38 -19.16
N THR A 36 16.81 -0.23 -19.05
CA THR A 36 17.48 -0.37 -17.76
C THR A 36 17.18 0.86 -16.91
N PRO A 37 16.69 0.70 -15.67
CA PRO A 37 16.45 1.82 -14.78
C PRO A 37 17.78 2.52 -14.45
N GLU A 38 17.77 3.83 -14.50
CA GLU A 38 18.88 4.70 -14.09
C GLU A 38 18.65 5.15 -12.64
N PHE A 39 19.61 4.89 -11.76
CA PHE A 39 19.56 5.29 -10.36
C PHE A 39 20.38 6.58 -10.14
N LEU A 40 19.69 7.68 -9.85
CA LEU A 40 20.29 8.99 -9.60
C LEU A 40 20.22 9.30 -8.10
N PHE A 41 21.37 9.39 -7.44
CA PHE A 41 21.45 9.68 -6.01
C PHE A 41 21.72 11.17 -5.78
N TYR A 42 20.87 11.79 -4.97
CA TYR A 42 20.98 13.19 -4.53
C TYR A 42 21.27 13.19 -3.03
N PRO A 43 22.55 13.20 -2.61
CA PRO A 43 22.91 13.21 -1.21
C PRO A 43 22.54 14.56 -0.59
N ILE A 44 21.88 14.54 0.57
CA ILE A 44 21.43 15.73 1.29
C ILE A 44 22.12 15.78 2.65
N LYS A 45 23.02 16.75 2.82
CA LYS A 45 23.78 16.87 4.07
C LYS A 45 22.88 17.17 5.25
N GLY A 46 23.03 16.39 6.32
CA GLY A 46 22.27 16.59 7.57
C GLY A 46 20.80 16.22 7.49
N LEU A 47 20.40 15.43 6.47
CA LEU A 47 19.03 14.92 6.35
C LEU A 47 18.71 13.98 7.52
N ALA A 48 17.93 14.47 8.49
CA ALA A 48 17.43 13.67 9.58
C ALA A 48 16.25 12.82 9.09
N MET A 49 16.54 11.63 8.56
CA MET A 49 15.54 10.71 7.96
C MET A 49 14.37 10.34 8.89
N GLU A 50 14.60 10.39 10.20
CA GLU A 50 13.57 10.27 11.25
C GLU A 50 12.45 11.28 11.16
N GLN A 51 12.83 12.46 10.69
CA GLN A 51 12.08 13.68 10.77
C GLN A 51 11.64 14.11 9.38
N GLN A 52 11.90 13.31 8.35
CA GLN A 52 11.61 13.70 6.98
C GLN A 52 10.77 12.67 6.23
N GLY A 53 9.74 13.16 5.56
CA GLY A 53 8.94 12.41 4.59
C GLY A 53 9.17 12.96 3.19
N PHE A 54 9.27 12.10 2.18
CA PHE A 54 9.28 12.56 0.80
C PHE A 54 7.88 12.96 0.36
N ILE A 55 7.75 14.06 -0.37
CA ILE A 55 6.47 14.53 -0.92
C ILE A 55 6.46 14.38 -2.44
N GLY A 56 7.55 14.76 -3.10
CA GLY A 56 7.65 14.70 -4.55
C GLY A 56 8.62 15.72 -5.12
N ARG A 57 8.43 16.03 -6.40
CA ARG A 57 9.31 16.90 -7.21
C ARG A 57 8.49 17.94 -7.98
N THR A 58 8.88 19.20 -7.93
CA THR A 58 8.30 20.25 -8.77
C THR A 58 9.41 21.01 -9.46
N GLY A 59 9.41 21.05 -10.79
CA GLY A 59 10.57 21.54 -11.55
C GLY A 59 11.85 20.78 -11.17
N ASP A 60 12.88 21.52 -10.77
CA ASP A 60 14.14 20.95 -10.29
C ASP A 60 14.29 20.90 -8.76
N HIS A 61 13.16 21.01 -8.05
CA HIS A 61 13.14 21.02 -6.58
C HIS A 61 12.47 19.77 -6.02
N LEU A 62 13.09 19.17 -5.01
CA LEU A 62 12.54 18.09 -4.20
C LEU A 62 11.89 18.67 -2.95
N PHE A 63 10.68 18.20 -2.63
CA PHE A 63 9.94 18.62 -1.45
C PHE A 63 10.00 17.54 -0.38
N LEU A 64 10.55 17.92 0.77
CA LEU A 64 10.73 17.06 1.93
C LEU A 64 9.95 17.62 3.12
N LEU A 65 9.05 16.83 3.68
CA LEU A 65 8.22 17.19 4.82
C LEU A 65 9.00 17.01 6.12
N ASN A 66 9.16 18.06 6.93
CA ASN A 66 9.65 17.94 8.29
C ASN A 66 8.52 17.49 9.23
N LEU A 67 8.72 16.34 9.89
CA LEU A 67 7.80 15.60 10.73
C LEU A 67 7.90 15.94 12.23
N GLU A 68 8.90 16.74 12.66
CA GLU A 68 9.07 17.08 14.08
C GLU A 68 7.93 17.97 14.61
N SER A 69 7.45 18.90 13.78
CA SER A 69 6.39 19.82 14.15
C SER A 69 5.05 19.31 13.62
N LYS A 70 4.14 18.94 14.55
CA LYS A 70 2.74 18.67 14.18
C LYS A 70 1.91 19.94 14.05
N ALA A 71 2.33 21.02 14.73
CA ALA A 71 1.61 22.28 14.77
C ALA A 71 1.78 23.11 13.50
N GLU A 72 2.92 22.96 12.82
CA GLU A 72 3.26 23.72 11.62
C GLU A 72 3.86 22.80 10.56
N LEU A 73 3.57 23.10 9.31
CA LEU A 73 4.11 22.42 8.15
C LEU A 73 5.54 22.93 7.93
N GLY A 74 6.52 22.13 8.33
CA GLY A 74 7.92 22.37 7.98
C GLY A 74 8.24 21.67 6.66
N LEU A 75 8.87 22.37 5.72
CA LEU A 75 9.35 21.81 4.46
C LEU A 75 10.84 22.11 4.30
N TYR A 76 11.61 21.11 3.88
CA TYR A 76 12.93 21.30 3.30
C TYR A 76 12.81 21.15 1.78
N ILE A 77 13.22 22.19 1.06
CA ILE A 77 13.12 22.27 -0.39
C ILE A 77 14.53 22.22 -0.94
N HIS A 78 14.86 21.14 -1.64
CA HIS A 78 16.20 20.88 -2.16
C HIS A 78 16.25 21.13 -3.65
N ASP A 79 17.17 21.98 -4.10
CA ASP A 79 17.45 22.26 -5.51
C ASP A 79 18.45 21.24 -6.04
N MET A 80 18.04 20.45 -7.03
CA MET A 80 18.86 19.38 -7.60
C MET A 80 20.00 19.88 -8.51
N GLN A 81 19.93 21.12 -9.01
CA GLN A 81 20.98 21.70 -9.85
C GLN A 81 22.13 22.25 -9.00
N THR A 82 21.78 22.99 -7.95
CA THR A 82 22.78 23.63 -7.07
C THR A 82 23.23 22.72 -5.93
N GLY A 83 22.41 21.72 -5.56
CA GLY A 83 22.63 20.88 -4.38
C GLY A 83 22.34 21.60 -3.07
N GLU A 84 21.81 22.83 -3.12
CA GLU A 84 21.44 23.61 -1.95
C GLU A 84 20.01 23.28 -1.51
N GLY A 85 19.65 23.63 -0.28
CA GLY A 85 18.26 23.50 0.14
C GLY A 85 17.88 24.50 1.22
N ILE A 86 16.59 24.82 1.26
CA ILE A 86 16.02 25.82 2.14
C ILE A 86 14.95 25.21 3.04
N ASN A 87 15.03 25.50 4.33
CA ASN A 87 13.98 25.17 5.28
C ASN A 87 12.93 26.30 5.29
N ARG A 88 11.65 25.93 5.15
CA ARG A 88 10.51 26.83 5.28
C ARG A 88 9.51 26.26 6.27
N LYS A 89 8.83 27.15 6.98
CA LYS A 89 7.74 26.79 7.88
C LYS A 89 6.48 27.53 7.46
N TYR A 90 5.36 26.83 7.49
CA TYR A 90 4.07 27.38 7.13
C TYR A 90 3.10 27.18 8.31
N PRO A 91 2.27 28.19 8.60
CA PRO A 91 1.30 28.15 9.70
C PRO A 91 0.07 27.32 9.29
N VAL A 92 0.29 26.04 9.03
CA VAL A 92 -0.67 25.02 8.60
C VAL A 92 -0.29 23.74 9.32
N PRO A 93 -1.21 23.00 9.96
CA PRO A 93 -0.86 21.80 10.71
C PRO A 93 -0.32 20.72 9.77
N ALA A 94 0.72 20.00 10.22
CA ALA A 94 1.25 18.85 9.49
C ALA A 94 0.45 17.56 9.77
N ALA A 95 -0.38 17.55 10.82
CA ALA A 95 -1.22 16.41 11.14
C ALA A 95 -2.35 16.23 10.10
N GLY A 96 -2.52 15.01 9.57
CA GLY A 96 -3.57 14.71 8.59
C GLY A 96 -3.37 15.39 7.22
N LEU A 97 -2.13 15.75 6.89
CA LEU A 97 -1.77 16.41 5.64
C LEU A 97 -2.01 15.48 4.43
N GLN A 98 -2.66 15.99 3.40
CA GLN A 98 -2.69 15.40 2.07
C GLN A 98 -2.07 16.40 1.10
N PHE A 99 -1.58 15.91 -0.04
CA PHE A 99 -1.03 16.79 -1.05
C PHE A 99 -1.36 16.34 -2.47
N ILE A 100 -1.38 17.32 -3.36
CA ILE A 100 -1.59 17.19 -4.79
C ILE A 100 -0.40 17.85 -5.49
N GLN A 101 0.44 17.03 -6.11
CA GLN A 101 1.55 17.51 -6.92
C GLN A 101 1.03 17.93 -8.30
N LYS A 102 1.34 19.17 -8.70
CA LYS A 102 1.08 19.73 -10.03
C LYS A 102 2.43 19.97 -10.73
N PRO A 103 2.46 20.19 -12.06
CA PRO A 103 3.72 20.39 -12.77
C PRO A 103 4.60 21.54 -12.24
N ALA A 104 3.98 22.61 -11.74
CA ALA A 104 4.66 23.83 -11.29
C ALA A 104 4.32 24.24 -9.84
N SER A 105 3.57 23.41 -9.11
CA SER A 105 3.18 23.70 -7.73
C SER A 105 2.81 22.44 -6.95
N VAL A 106 2.74 22.55 -5.63
CA VAL A 106 2.21 21.52 -4.74
C VAL A 106 1.11 22.12 -3.88
N LEU A 107 -0.08 21.53 -3.90
CA LEU A 107 -1.20 21.90 -3.03
C LEU A 107 -1.22 20.98 -1.82
N PHE A 108 -1.12 21.56 -0.64
CA PHE A 108 -1.27 20.91 0.65
C PHE A 108 -2.67 21.15 1.21
N VAL A 109 -3.24 20.11 1.80
CA VAL A 109 -4.53 20.14 2.49
C VAL A 109 -4.36 19.53 3.86
N SER A 110 -4.77 20.23 4.91
CA SER A 110 -4.74 19.69 6.27
C SER A 110 -5.97 20.14 7.05
N CYS A 111 -6.21 19.51 8.20
CA CYS A 111 -7.32 19.86 9.07
C CYS A 111 -6.82 20.18 10.48
N SER A 112 -7.36 21.22 11.10
CA SER A 112 -7.26 21.46 12.54
C SER A 112 -8.65 21.51 13.16
N GLU A 113 -8.74 21.16 14.44
CA GLU A 113 -9.97 21.33 15.21
C GLU A 113 -9.78 22.52 16.16
N GLU A 114 -10.72 23.46 16.10
CA GLU A 114 -10.82 24.57 17.05
C GLU A 114 -12.22 24.56 17.66
N LYS A 115 -12.30 24.16 18.95
CA LYS A 115 -13.56 24.01 19.71
C LYS A 115 -14.56 23.08 19.02
N GLU A 116 -15.64 23.63 18.48
CA GLU A 116 -16.72 22.92 17.76
C GLU A 116 -16.64 23.17 16.24
N THR A 117 -15.49 23.62 15.76
CA THR A 117 -15.24 23.85 14.33
C THR A 117 -14.03 23.09 13.86
N LEU A 118 -14.12 22.54 12.66
CA LEU A 118 -12.99 21.98 11.93
C LEU A 118 -12.58 23.01 10.89
N ILE A 119 -11.31 23.38 10.88
CA ILE A 119 -10.72 24.27 9.88
C ILE A 119 -9.93 23.41 8.91
N VAL A 120 -10.30 23.47 7.65
CA VAL A 120 -9.59 22.84 6.53
C VAL A 120 -8.68 23.88 5.90
N HIS A 121 -7.39 23.66 5.96
CA HIS A 121 -6.38 24.56 5.42
C HIS A 121 -5.93 24.10 4.04
N PHE A 122 -6.00 24.99 3.07
CA PHE A 122 -5.44 24.82 1.72
C PHE A 122 -4.23 25.74 1.57
N LEU A 123 -3.09 25.16 1.20
CA LEU A 123 -1.85 25.89 0.96
C LEU A 123 -1.22 25.41 -0.35
N GLU A 124 -1.17 26.26 -1.37
CA GLU A 124 -0.48 25.94 -2.62
C GLU A 124 0.86 26.68 -2.67
N LEU A 125 1.92 25.93 -2.97
CA LEU A 125 3.29 26.44 -3.06
C LEU A 125 3.84 26.29 -4.47
N ASP A 126 4.61 27.28 -4.94
CA ASP A 126 5.41 27.19 -6.16
C ASP A 126 6.63 26.28 -5.98
N GLU A 127 7.38 26.05 -7.07
CA GLU A 127 8.61 25.24 -7.10
C GLU A 127 9.66 25.62 -6.05
N LYS A 128 9.73 26.89 -5.64
CA LYS A 128 10.69 27.42 -4.67
C LYS A 128 10.09 27.53 -3.26
N GLY A 129 8.87 27.03 -3.06
CA GLY A 129 8.11 27.13 -1.81
C GLY A 129 7.48 28.50 -1.56
N GLY A 130 7.39 29.38 -2.56
CA GLY A 130 6.60 30.60 -2.46
C GLY A 130 5.11 30.29 -2.39
N THR A 131 4.37 30.99 -1.54
CA THR A 131 2.93 30.77 -1.39
C THR A 131 2.16 31.35 -2.59
N ILE A 132 1.49 30.48 -3.35
CA ILE A 132 0.57 30.84 -4.44
C ILE A 132 -0.85 31.05 -3.89
N LEU A 133 -1.29 30.15 -3.01
CA LEU A 133 -2.63 30.17 -2.42
C LEU A 133 -2.56 29.84 -0.94
N LYS A 134 -3.31 30.58 -0.13
CA LYS A 134 -3.66 30.19 1.23
C LYS A 134 -5.14 30.45 1.47
N LYS A 135 -5.90 29.41 1.80
CA LYS A 135 -7.34 29.50 2.02
C LYS A 135 -7.76 28.55 3.13
N ASP A 136 -8.55 29.06 4.06
CA ASP A 136 -9.13 28.25 5.14
C ASP A 136 -10.64 28.09 4.89
N LEU A 137 -11.15 26.88 5.12
CA LEU A 137 -12.57 26.57 5.07
C LEU A 137 -13.01 26.06 6.45
N ILE A 138 -14.00 26.72 7.02
CA ILE A 138 -14.57 26.33 8.31
C ILE A 138 -15.75 25.40 8.04
N VAL A 139 -15.71 24.20 8.62
CA VAL A 139 -16.81 23.25 8.62
C VAL A 139 -17.21 22.92 10.06
N PRO A 140 -18.49 22.61 10.36
CA PRO A 140 -18.90 22.23 11.70
C PRO A 140 -18.13 21.00 12.19
N ALA A 141 -17.54 21.05 13.38
CA ALA A 141 -16.96 19.85 13.98
C ALA A 141 -18.11 18.97 14.49
N LEU A 142 -18.30 17.83 13.83
CA LEU A 142 -19.15 16.77 14.36
C LEU A 142 -18.29 15.85 15.23
N LYS A 143 -18.91 15.15 16.19
CA LYS A 143 -18.24 14.14 17.04
C LYS A 143 -17.66 12.94 16.27
N THR A 144 -17.77 12.94 14.95
CA THR A 144 -17.32 11.90 14.04
C THR A 144 -16.05 12.34 13.31
N PRO A 145 -15.05 11.46 13.19
CA PRO A 145 -13.80 11.79 12.52
C PRO A 145 -14.03 12.18 11.06
N VAL A 146 -13.26 13.17 10.61
CA VAL A 146 -13.27 13.64 9.23
C VAL A 146 -12.21 12.87 8.46
N HIS A 147 -12.63 12.34 7.33
CA HIS A 147 -11.79 11.60 6.40
C HIS A 147 -11.53 12.45 5.16
N MET A 148 -10.37 12.24 4.56
CA MET A 148 -9.93 12.94 3.36
C MET A 148 -9.50 11.91 2.31
N LEU A 149 -10.01 12.04 1.10
CA LEU A 149 -9.63 11.23 -0.05
C LEU A 149 -9.25 12.11 -1.23
N VAL A 150 -8.23 11.69 -1.96
CA VAL A 150 -7.80 12.35 -3.20
C VAL A 150 -7.98 11.36 -4.34
N SER A 151 -8.54 11.80 -5.48
CA SER A 151 -8.67 10.94 -6.66
C SER A 151 -7.31 10.46 -7.16
N SER A 152 -7.30 9.38 -7.96
CA SER A 152 -6.04 8.78 -8.41
C SER A 152 -5.24 9.72 -9.32
N ASP A 153 -5.92 10.51 -10.14
CA ASP A 153 -5.34 11.57 -10.98
C ASP A 153 -5.03 12.87 -10.21
N LYS A 154 -5.30 12.92 -8.91
CA LYS A 154 -5.07 14.07 -8.04
C LYS A 154 -5.86 15.34 -8.43
N THR A 155 -6.95 15.20 -9.17
CA THR A 155 -7.77 16.35 -9.60
C THR A 155 -8.94 16.66 -8.66
N GLN A 156 -9.35 15.69 -7.85
CA GLN A 156 -10.48 15.81 -6.93
C GLN A 156 -10.06 15.51 -5.50
N LEU A 157 -10.72 16.17 -4.56
CA LEU A 157 -10.54 16.00 -3.12
C LEU A 157 -11.91 15.86 -2.47
N LEU A 158 -12.12 14.79 -1.72
CA LEU A 158 -13.32 14.58 -0.92
C LEU A 158 -12.98 14.70 0.57
N LEU A 159 -13.68 15.57 1.26
CA LEU A 159 -13.74 15.58 2.73
C LEU A 159 -15.07 14.98 3.14
N TYR A 160 -15.06 13.94 3.97
CA TYR A 160 -16.29 13.27 4.36
C TYR A 160 -16.27 12.72 5.80
N GLN A 161 -17.45 12.42 6.31
CA GLN A 161 -17.69 11.79 7.60
C GLN A 161 -18.73 10.69 7.42
N LEU A 162 -18.54 9.58 8.14
CA LEU A 162 -19.55 8.53 8.28
C LEU A 162 -20.23 8.68 9.64
N VAL A 163 -21.55 8.87 9.62
CA VAL A 163 -22.36 9.10 10.80
C VAL A 163 -23.37 7.97 10.93
N LYS A 164 -23.22 7.15 11.97
CA LYS A 164 -24.22 6.12 12.31
C LYS A 164 -25.56 6.78 12.65
N LYS A 165 -26.63 6.36 11.98
CA LYS A 165 -27.99 6.88 12.18
C LYS A 165 -28.83 5.94 13.04
N SER A 166 -28.77 4.65 12.76
CA SER A 166 -29.46 3.57 13.46
C SER A 166 -28.56 2.32 13.49
N SER A 167 -29.08 1.19 13.96
CA SER A 167 -28.36 -0.09 13.92
C SER A 167 -28.12 -0.60 12.49
N ASP A 168 -28.96 -0.20 11.54
CA ASP A 168 -29.05 -0.69 10.17
C ASP A 168 -28.79 0.40 9.10
N SER A 169 -28.36 1.60 9.50
CA SER A 169 -28.10 2.70 8.59
C SER A 169 -26.95 3.62 9.02
N VAL A 170 -26.15 4.00 8.02
CA VAL A 170 -25.08 4.99 8.11
C VAL A 170 -25.32 6.10 7.08
N SER A 171 -24.92 7.32 7.41
CA SER A 171 -24.96 8.47 6.52
C SER A 171 -23.56 8.99 6.20
N ILE A 172 -23.28 9.21 4.92
CA ILE A 172 -22.09 9.94 4.47
C ILE A 172 -22.42 11.42 4.28
N ARG A 173 -21.61 12.27 4.90
CA ARG A 173 -21.69 13.74 4.80
C ARG A 173 -20.35 14.31 4.43
N GLY A 174 -20.30 15.36 3.62
CA GLY A 174 -19.01 15.89 3.18
C GLY A 174 -19.07 16.89 2.05
N SER A 175 -17.91 17.30 1.56
CA SER A 175 -17.76 18.20 0.43
C SER A 175 -16.69 17.68 -0.53
N LEU A 176 -17.03 17.66 -1.81
CA LEU A 176 -16.13 17.39 -2.92
C LEU A 176 -15.56 18.72 -3.45
N PHE A 177 -14.26 18.76 -3.69
CA PHE A 177 -13.53 19.91 -4.21
C PHE A 177 -12.74 19.54 -5.46
N ASN A 178 -12.57 20.51 -6.36
CA ASN A 178 -11.65 20.41 -7.49
C ASN A 178 -10.27 21.01 -7.17
N THR A 179 -9.39 21.04 -8.18
CA THR A 179 -8.02 21.59 -8.11
C THR A 179 -7.91 23.09 -7.78
N VAL A 180 -9.02 23.85 -7.84
CA VAL A 180 -9.09 25.30 -7.58
C VAL A 180 -9.83 25.57 -6.26
N PRO A 181 -9.54 24.78 -5.21
CA PRO A 181 -10.34 24.52 -4.01
C PRO A 181 -11.76 25.13 -3.98
N LYS A 182 -12.55 24.74 -4.99
CA LYS A 182 -13.95 25.13 -5.15
C LYS A 182 -14.81 23.90 -4.89
N VAL A 183 -15.84 24.09 -4.07
CA VAL A 183 -16.83 23.04 -3.81
C VAL A 183 -17.52 22.69 -5.12
N VAL A 184 -17.39 21.42 -5.51
CA VAL A 184 -18.08 20.80 -6.65
C VAL A 184 -19.43 20.27 -6.20
N LYS A 185 -19.47 19.57 -5.05
CA LYS A 185 -20.69 18.94 -4.53
C LYS A 185 -20.68 18.82 -3.01
N GLN A 186 -21.85 18.92 -2.39
CA GLN A 186 -22.09 18.57 -0.99
C GLN A 186 -22.71 17.17 -0.90
N LEU A 187 -22.20 16.34 0.00
CA LEU A 187 -22.69 14.99 0.25
C LEU A 187 -23.57 15.00 1.50
N ALA A 188 -24.75 14.41 1.40
CA ALA A 188 -25.65 14.19 2.52
C ALA A 188 -26.57 12.99 2.25
N TYR A 189 -25.97 11.81 2.18
CA TYR A 189 -26.65 10.59 1.75
C TYR A 189 -26.69 9.56 2.87
N SER A 190 -27.70 8.71 2.87
CA SER A 190 -27.83 7.57 3.78
C SER A 190 -27.88 6.28 2.99
N PHE A 191 -27.28 5.23 3.53
CA PHE A 191 -27.28 3.89 2.96
C PHE A 191 -27.45 2.86 4.07
N ARG A 192 -27.81 1.63 3.67
CA ARG A 192 -27.97 0.50 4.59
C ARG A 192 -26.61 0.01 5.07
N HIS A 193 -26.46 -0.20 6.37
CA HIS A 193 -25.28 -0.79 6.99
C HIS A 193 -25.67 -1.42 8.32
N ASP A 194 -25.57 -2.75 8.39
CA ASP A 194 -25.77 -3.51 9.61
C ASP A 194 -24.41 -3.74 10.29
N GLY A 195 -24.12 -2.96 11.33
CA GLY A 195 -22.82 -3.03 12.01
C GLY A 195 -22.52 -4.39 12.68
N GLU A 196 -23.49 -5.29 12.83
CA GLU A 196 -23.24 -6.65 13.31
C GLU A 196 -22.77 -7.57 12.18
N LEU A 197 -23.39 -7.47 11.01
CA LEU A 197 -23.20 -8.37 9.87
C LEU A 197 -22.20 -7.86 8.83
N ASP A 198 -22.14 -6.55 8.63
CA ASP A 198 -21.38 -5.88 7.58
C ASP A 198 -20.02 -5.38 8.08
N MET A 199 -19.01 -5.43 7.23
CA MET A 199 -17.76 -4.72 7.43
C MET A 199 -18.01 -3.20 7.53
N GLU A 200 -17.05 -2.47 8.10
CA GLU A 200 -17.10 -1.00 8.08
C GLU A 200 -17.11 -0.51 6.61
N PRO A 201 -17.93 0.51 6.26
CA PRO A 201 -18.04 0.95 4.88
C PRO A 201 -16.71 1.50 4.35
N GLU A 202 -16.32 1.06 3.17
CA GLU A 202 -15.14 1.58 2.47
C GLU A 202 -15.56 2.65 1.46
N VAL A 203 -14.94 3.83 1.51
CA VAL A 203 -15.26 4.97 0.65
C VAL A 203 -14.13 5.22 -0.34
N PHE A 204 -14.49 5.46 -1.60
CA PHE A 204 -13.57 5.69 -2.70
C PHE A 204 -14.01 6.88 -3.54
N LEU A 205 -13.04 7.56 -4.15
CA LEU A 205 -13.24 8.69 -5.05
C LEU A 205 -12.64 8.35 -6.41
N ASP A 206 -13.47 8.33 -7.46
CA ASP A 206 -12.99 8.11 -8.82
C ASP A 206 -12.45 9.42 -9.45
N ASN A 207 -11.80 9.31 -10.61
CA ASN A 207 -11.27 10.48 -11.33
C ASN A 207 -12.37 11.40 -11.88
N GLY A 208 -13.60 10.91 -12.02
CA GLY A 208 -14.77 11.69 -12.41
C GLY A 208 -15.37 12.51 -11.25
N GLY A 209 -14.88 12.32 -10.03
CA GLY A 209 -15.42 12.93 -8.80
C GLY A 209 -16.63 12.18 -8.23
N ASN A 210 -16.98 11.01 -8.75
CA ASN A 210 -18.02 10.18 -8.17
C ASN A 210 -17.50 9.57 -6.88
N THR A 211 -18.35 9.62 -5.85
CA THR A 211 -18.04 8.99 -4.56
C THR A 211 -18.71 7.64 -4.49
N HIS A 212 -17.94 6.62 -4.14
CA HIS A 212 -18.40 5.25 -4.05
C HIS A 212 -18.27 4.75 -2.62
N VAL A 213 -19.29 4.06 -2.13
CA VAL A 213 -19.33 3.46 -0.80
C VAL A 213 -19.65 1.99 -0.93
N LEU A 214 -18.69 1.14 -0.58
CA LEU A 214 -18.84 -0.32 -0.60
C LEU A 214 -19.18 -0.82 0.81
N VAL A 215 -20.19 -1.68 0.87
CA VAL A 215 -20.64 -2.37 2.08
C VAL A 215 -20.71 -3.85 1.77
N TYR A 216 -20.03 -4.69 2.55
CA TYR A 216 -20.01 -6.13 2.33
C TYR A 216 -19.97 -6.91 3.64
N ASP A 217 -20.44 -8.16 3.60
CA ASP A 217 -20.54 -9.01 4.78
C ASP A 217 -19.18 -9.28 5.46
N LYS A 218 -19.18 -9.33 6.79
CA LYS A 218 -18.03 -9.82 7.57
C LYS A 218 -17.76 -11.29 7.23
N PRO A 219 -16.48 -11.71 7.12
CA PRO A 219 -16.14 -13.12 6.92
C PRO A 219 -16.68 -14.02 8.06
N SER A 220 -16.72 -13.47 9.28
CA SER A 220 -17.23 -14.14 10.48
C SER A 220 -18.75 -14.31 10.49
N ASN A 221 -19.51 -13.62 9.63
CA ASN A 221 -20.97 -13.74 9.54
C ASN A 221 -21.40 -15.22 9.39
N TYR A 222 -22.53 -15.60 10.00
CA TYR A 222 -23.10 -16.95 9.96
C TYR A 222 -23.66 -17.32 8.57
N ARG A 223 -24.02 -16.33 7.74
CA ARG A 223 -24.50 -16.55 6.38
C ARG A 223 -23.43 -17.24 5.54
N ILE A 224 -23.81 -18.23 4.74
CA ILE A 224 -22.88 -19.00 3.89
C ILE A 224 -22.48 -18.18 2.65
N SER A 225 -23.43 -17.43 2.09
CA SER A 225 -23.23 -16.49 0.98
C SER A 225 -22.89 -15.09 1.52
N ALA A 226 -22.21 -14.28 0.71
CA ALA A 226 -21.95 -12.89 0.99
C ALA A 226 -22.67 -11.97 0.02
N ASP A 227 -23.14 -10.84 0.54
CA ASP A 227 -23.65 -9.73 -0.24
C ASP A 227 -22.59 -8.61 -0.31
N LEU A 228 -22.45 -7.98 -1.48
CA LEU A 228 -21.67 -6.77 -1.69
C LEU A 228 -22.60 -5.70 -2.27
N THR A 229 -22.75 -4.59 -1.57
CA THR A 229 -23.50 -3.42 -2.04
C THR A 229 -22.55 -2.29 -2.38
N LEU A 230 -22.68 -1.76 -3.59
CA LEU A 230 -21.99 -0.56 -4.05
C LEU A 230 -22.99 0.58 -4.14
N ASN A 231 -22.76 1.63 -3.35
CA ASN A 231 -23.52 2.87 -3.41
C ASN A 231 -22.67 3.93 -4.12
N THR A 232 -23.16 4.46 -5.23
CA THR A 232 -22.48 5.49 -6.03
C THR A 232 -23.24 6.80 -5.92
N ILE A 233 -22.53 7.85 -5.53
CA ILE A 233 -22.98 9.23 -5.48
C ILE A 233 -22.30 9.95 -6.65
N PRO A 234 -22.98 10.18 -7.78
CA PRO A 234 -22.38 10.84 -8.93
C PRO A 234 -21.98 12.28 -8.61
N ALA A 235 -20.92 12.79 -9.24
CA ALA A 235 -20.50 14.18 -9.03
C ALA A 235 -21.53 15.20 -9.54
N GLY A 236 -22.24 14.88 -10.63
CA GLY A 236 -23.15 15.78 -11.34
C GLY A 236 -24.65 15.54 -11.09
N GLU A 237 -25.04 14.50 -10.35
CA GLU A 237 -26.43 14.14 -10.13
C GLU A 237 -26.76 14.04 -8.64
N ASP A 238 -27.95 14.44 -8.21
CA ASP A 238 -28.31 14.42 -6.79
C ASP A 238 -28.78 13.06 -6.28
N GLN A 239 -29.02 12.08 -7.16
CA GLN A 239 -29.50 10.76 -6.76
C GLN A 239 -28.36 9.79 -6.49
N ILE A 240 -28.51 8.95 -5.46
CA ILE A 240 -27.60 7.84 -5.19
C ILE A 240 -28.05 6.60 -5.97
N VAL A 241 -27.10 5.87 -6.53
CA VAL A 241 -27.33 4.60 -7.22
C VAL A 241 -26.78 3.47 -6.36
N SER A 242 -27.62 2.51 -5.98
CA SER A 242 -27.22 1.36 -5.16
C SER A 242 -27.37 0.06 -5.94
N GLU A 243 -26.30 -0.72 -6.02
CA GLU A 243 -26.25 -2.00 -6.70
C GLU A 243 -25.79 -3.09 -5.71
N THR A 244 -26.52 -4.20 -5.60
CA THR A 244 -26.18 -5.32 -4.70
C THR A 244 -25.87 -6.58 -5.49
N PHE A 245 -24.77 -7.24 -5.11
CA PHE A 245 -24.27 -8.47 -5.71
C PHE A 245 -24.26 -9.58 -4.67
N ASN A 246 -24.88 -10.70 -5.00
CA ASN A 246 -24.97 -11.85 -4.10
C ASN A 246 -24.04 -12.95 -4.59
N PHE A 247 -23.14 -13.42 -3.73
CA PHE A 247 -22.17 -14.45 -4.06
C PHE A 247 -22.55 -15.77 -3.39
N ASN A 248 -23.05 -16.71 -4.19
CA ASN A 248 -23.56 -17.98 -3.70
C ASN A 248 -22.42 -18.85 -3.13
N LYS A 249 -22.52 -19.23 -1.85
CA LYS A 249 -21.53 -20.04 -1.12
C LYS A 249 -20.10 -19.48 -1.15
N VAL A 250 -19.97 -18.18 -1.31
CA VAL A 250 -18.68 -17.49 -1.31
C VAL A 250 -18.74 -16.34 -0.31
N LYS A 251 -17.65 -16.14 0.43
CA LYS A 251 -17.43 -14.98 1.29
C LYS A 251 -16.26 -14.16 0.79
N LEU A 252 -16.31 -12.85 0.97
CA LEU A 252 -15.17 -11.97 0.73
C LEU A 252 -14.38 -11.83 2.03
N GLN A 253 -13.10 -12.18 2.03
CA GLN A 253 -12.23 -12.03 3.20
C GLN A 253 -11.65 -10.61 3.27
N SER A 254 -11.21 -10.11 2.13
CA SER A 254 -10.60 -8.79 1.96
C SER A 254 -11.05 -8.22 0.63
N LEU A 255 -11.07 -6.89 0.56
CA LEU A 255 -11.41 -6.13 -0.62
C LEU A 255 -10.47 -4.93 -0.71
N ARG A 256 -9.98 -4.64 -1.91
CA ARG A 256 -9.23 -3.43 -2.24
C ARG A 256 -9.86 -2.84 -3.49
N VAL A 257 -10.25 -1.58 -3.41
CA VAL A 257 -10.85 -0.86 -4.54
C VAL A 257 -9.93 0.28 -4.97
N PHE A 258 -9.87 0.52 -6.26
CA PHE A 258 -8.98 1.50 -6.87
C PHE A 258 -9.52 1.86 -8.27
N GLN A 259 -8.99 2.94 -8.82
CA GLN A 259 -9.29 3.38 -10.17
C GLN A 259 -8.41 2.65 -11.19
N ASN A 260 -9.03 1.93 -12.12
CA ASN A 260 -8.37 1.44 -13.32
C ASN A 260 -8.45 2.51 -14.42
N ASN A 261 -7.31 3.16 -14.65
CA ASN A 261 -7.20 4.27 -15.60
C ASN A 261 -7.37 3.86 -17.07
N GLU A 262 -7.20 2.58 -17.43
CA GLU A 262 -7.31 2.12 -18.82
C GLU A 262 -8.74 2.10 -19.33
N CYS A 263 -9.61 1.48 -18.53
CA CYS A 263 -11.03 1.38 -18.80
C CYS A 263 -11.79 2.60 -18.28
N ASN A 264 -11.09 3.51 -17.57
CA ASN A 264 -11.68 4.56 -16.75
C ASN A 264 -12.82 3.99 -15.88
N CYS A 265 -12.51 2.94 -15.13
CA CYS A 265 -13.48 2.20 -14.35
C CYS A 265 -12.93 1.92 -12.96
N MET A 266 -13.82 1.74 -11.98
CA MET A 266 -13.39 1.21 -10.70
C MET A 266 -13.23 -0.29 -10.79
N GLN A 267 -12.32 -0.84 -10.01
CA GLN A 267 -12.16 -2.28 -9.90
C GLN A 267 -11.91 -2.62 -8.43
N ALA A 268 -12.48 -3.73 -7.99
CA ALA A 268 -12.40 -4.22 -6.63
C ALA A 268 -11.92 -5.66 -6.64
N GLU A 269 -10.85 -5.92 -5.90
CA GLU A 269 -10.21 -7.22 -5.88
C GLU A 269 -9.81 -7.62 -4.47
N GLY A 270 -9.66 -8.92 -4.22
CA GLY A 270 -9.31 -9.39 -2.90
C GLY A 270 -9.34 -10.89 -2.75
N LEU A 271 -9.26 -11.38 -1.52
CA LEU A 271 -9.39 -12.81 -1.23
C LEU A 271 -10.85 -13.20 -1.05
N TYR A 272 -11.20 -14.38 -1.58
CA TYR A 272 -12.48 -15.02 -1.28
C TYR A 272 -12.30 -16.36 -0.56
N LEU A 273 -13.29 -16.65 0.27
CA LEU A 273 -13.42 -17.89 1.03
C LEU A 273 -14.54 -18.74 0.46
N ASP A 274 -14.42 -20.05 0.66
CA ASP A 274 -15.59 -20.92 0.61
C ASP A 274 -16.50 -20.63 1.81
N GLY A 275 -17.81 -20.52 1.54
CA GLY A 275 -18.80 -20.12 2.53
C GLY A 275 -19.00 -21.13 3.67
N MET A 276 -18.69 -22.40 3.45
CA MET A 276 -18.87 -23.49 4.40
C MET A 276 -17.64 -23.67 5.29
N ASP A 277 -16.47 -23.89 4.69
CA ASP A 277 -15.24 -24.21 5.42
C ASP A 277 -14.44 -22.95 5.82
N LYS A 278 -14.80 -21.78 5.28
CA LYS A 278 -14.12 -20.48 5.50
C LYS A 278 -12.62 -20.51 5.19
N THR A 279 -12.18 -21.41 4.30
CA THR A 279 -10.80 -21.50 3.80
C THR A 279 -10.60 -20.54 2.62
N ASN A 280 -9.40 -19.99 2.47
CA ASN A 280 -9.06 -19.19 1.30
C ASN A 280 -9.05 -20.06 0.05
N LYS A 281 -9.89 -19.73 -0.93
CA LYS A 281 -9.96 -20.47 -2.19
C LYS A 281 -9.26 -19.75 -3.35
N GLY A 282 -9.11 -18.43 -3.29
CA GLY A 282 -8.42 -17.70 -4.35
C GLY A 282 -8.66 -16.19 -4.31
N LEU A 283 -8.45 -15.58 -5.47
CA LEU A 283 -8.69 -14.16 -5.71
C LEU A 283 -10.06 -13.92 -6.32
N TYR A 284 -10.70 -12.85 -5.90
CA TYR A 284 -11.89 -12.30 -6.49
C TYR A 284 -11.52 -11.00 -7.21
N SER A 285 -12.18 -10.72 -8.34
CA SER A 285 -12.06 -9.47 -9.08
C SER A 285 -13.39 -9.05 -9.67
N MET A 286 -13.72 -7.77 -9.52
CA MET A 286 -14.94 -7.19 -10.06
C MET A 286 -14.65 -5.81 -10.62
N ILE A 287 -15.19 -5.53 -11.81
CA ILE A 287 -15.00 -4.27 -12.52
C ILE A 287 -16.32 -3.53 -12.55
N PHE A 288 -16.28 -2.24 -12.22
CA PHE A 288 -17.39 -1.30 -12.16
C PHE A 288 -17.18 -0.20 -13.22
N PRO A 289 -17.74 -0.33 -14.45
CA PRO A 289 -17.58 0.67 -15.49
C PRO A 289 -18.22 2.00 -15.10
N ALA A 290 -17.58 3.12 -15.43
CA ALA A 290 -18.07 4.46 -15.11
C ALA A 290 -19.51 4.70 -15.60
N ASN A 291 -19.82 4.22 -16.81
CA ASN A 291 -21.16 4.39 -17.40
C ASN A 291 -22.18 3.35 -16.93
N ARG A 292 -21.80 2.35 -16.13
CA ARG A 292 -22.70 1.30 -15.56
C ARG A 292 -23.56 0.52 -16.58
N LYS A 293 -23.31 0.66 -17.89
CA LYS A 293 -24.10 0.03 -18.97
C LYS A 293 -23.79 -1.45 -19.22
N ASN A 294 -22.68 -1.95 -18.70
CA ASN A 294 -22.26 -3.35 -18.90
C ASN A 294 -22.61 -4.20 -17.69
N ALA A 295 -23.00 -5.45 -17.93
CA ALA A 295 -23.21 -6.43 -16.88
C ALA A 295 -21.94 -6.58 -16.04
N LEU A 296 -22.05 -6.25 -14.76
CA LEU A 296 -21.00 -6.42 -13.77
C LEU A 296 -20.81 -7.92 -13.55
N ALA A 297 -19.64 -8.44 -13.93
CA ALA A 297 -19.34 -9.87 -13.83
C ALA A 297 -18.25 -10.10 -12.77
N PRO A 298 -18.60 -10.55 -11.56
CA PRO A 298 -17.60 -10.97 -10.58
C PRO A 298 -16.82 -12.16 -11.13
N ARG A 299 -15.51 -12.16 -10.91
CA ARG A 299 -14.59 -13.24 -11.30
C ARG A 299 -14.00 -13.85 -10.04
N PHE A 300 -14.00 -15.18 -9.99
CA PHE A 300 -13.36 -15.95 -8.92
C PHE A 300 -12.26 -16.80 -9.55
N ILE A 301 -11.03 -16.53 -9.14
CA ILE A 301 -9.80 -17.13 -9.66
C ILE A 301 -9.23 -18.02 -8.55
N PRO A 302 -9.47 -19.35 -8.62
CA PRO A 302 -9.03 -20.26 -7.57
C PRO A 302 -7.52 -20.42 -7.57
N PHE A 303 -6.94 -20.61 -6.38
CA PHE A 303 -5.55 -21.00 -6.25
C PHE A 303 -5.33 -22.39 -6.83
N GLN A 304 -4.39 -22.50 -7.77
CA GLN A 304 -4.06 -23.77 -8.40
C GLN A 304 -3.21 -24.64 -7.46
N PRO A 305 -3.31 -25.98 -7.53
CA PRO A 305 -2.55 -26.87 -6.64
C PRO A 305 -1.02 -26.71 -6.73
N ASP A 306 -0.49 -26.40 -7.92
CA ASP A 306 0.92 -26.06 -8.12
C ASP A 306 1.31 -24.72 -7.48
N MET A 307 0.41 -23.72 -7.47
CA MET A 307 0.61 -22.48 -6.72
C MET A 307 0.73 -22.77 -5.23
N ILE A 308 -0.22 -23.52 -4.64
CA ILE A 308 -0.19 -23.87 -3.22
C ILE A 308 1.08 -24.67 -2.86
N ARG A 309 1.46 -25.66 -3.67
CA ARG A 309 2.72 -26.40 -3.48
C ARG A 309 3.94 -25.48 -3.55
N ASN A 310 3.92 -24.47 -4.41
CA ASN A 310 4.98 -23.47 -4.48
C ASN A 310 4.99 -22.56 -3.26
N PHE A 311 3.84 -22.15 -2.72
CA PHE A 311 3.75 -21.33 -1.51
C PHE A 311 4.30 -22.09 -0.30
N ARG A 312 4.01 -23.40 -0.23
CA ARG A 312 4.51 -24.32 0.80
C ARG A 312 6.01 -24.55 0.74
N ARG A 313 6.66 -24.48 -0.42
CA ARG A 313 8.07 -24.84 -0.58
C ARG A 313 8.97 -23.99 0.32
N GLY A 314 9.64 -24.64 1.29
CA GLY A 314 10.46 -23.99 2.31
C GLY A 314 9.82 -24.00 3.70
N PHE A 315 8.54 -24.36 3.81
CA PHE A 315 7.77 -24.46 5.05
C PHE A 315 7.31 -25.90 5.30
N SER A 316 7.36 -26.34 6.56
CA SER A 316 6.76 -27.60 7.00
C SER A 316 5.26 -27.39 7.31
N ALA A 317 4.45 -27.26 6.27
CA ALA A 317 3.01 -26.98 6.37
C ALA A 317 2.18 -27.93 5.49
N THR A 318 0.90 -28.16 5.81
CA THR A 318 -0.03 -28.82 4.87
C THR A 318 -0.61 -27.81 3.89
N ASP A 319 -1.23 -28.27 2.80
CA ASP A 319 -1.83 -27.39 1.80
C ASP A 319 -3.02 -26.60 2.40
N GLU A 320 -3.80 -27.24 3.28
CA GLU A 320 -4.90 -26.62 4.01
C GLU A 320 -4.39 -25.53 4.97
N LEU A 321 -3.32 -25.81 5.71
CA LEU A 321 -2.71 -24.84 6.61
C LEU A 321 -2.15 -23.64 5.83
N VAL A 322 -1.55 -23.87 4.66
CA VAL A 322 -1.11 -22.81 3.77
C VAL A 322 -2.29 -21.94 3.34
N GLN A 323 -3.37 -22.55 2.86
CA GLN A 323 -4.56 -21.82 2.45
C GLN A 323 -5.15 -20.99 3.59
N HIS A 324 -5.33 -21.56 4.78
CA HIS A 324 -5.86 -20.82 5.95
C HIS A 324 -5.01 -19.63 6.38
N SER A 325 -3.70 -19.72 6.17
CA SER A 325 -2.75 -18.71 6.61
C SER A 325 -2.34 -17.72 5.54
N LEU A 326 -2.86 -17.83 4.31
CA LEU A 326 -2.70 -16.79 3.30
C LEU A 326 -3.43 -15.52 3.74
N GLN A 327 -2.69 -14.42 3.74
CA GLN A 327 -3.22 -13.09 4.02
C GLN A 327 -2.85 -12.19 2.86
N LEU A 328 -3.86 -11.58 2.25
CA LEU A 328 -3.64 -10.51 1.28
C LEU A 328 -3.01 -9.34 2.01
N GLN A 329 -1.83 -8.94 1.57
CA GLN A 329 -1.16 -7.75 2.09
C GLN A 329 -1.56 -6.55 1.25
N ASP A 330 -1.49 -6.71 -0.07
CA ASP A 330 -1.70 -5.60 -0.99
C ASP A 330 -2.09 -6.08 -2.40
N ILE A 331 -2.66 -5.17 -3.20
CA ILE A 331 -2.91 -5.37 -4.64
C ILE A 331 -2.47 -4.13 -5.41
N PHE A 332 -1.65 -4.34 -6.44
CA PHE A 332 -1.14 -3.30 -7.32
C PHE A 332 -1.70 -3.42 -8.72
N TYR A 333 -1.71 -2.33 -9.47
CA TYR A 333 -2.22 -2.30 -10.84
C TYR A 333 -1.18 -1.79 -11.82
N SER A 334 -1.12 -2.46 -12.96
CA SER A 334 -0.29 -2.15 -14.12
C SER A 334 -1.13 -2.14 -15.39
N ASP A 335 -0.50 -1.84 -16.52
CA ASP A 335 -1.03 -2.00 -17.89
C ASP A 335 -1.56 -3.40 -18.17
N SER A 336 -0.88 -4.38 -17.58
CA SER A 336 -1.01 -5.76 -17.94
C SER A 336 -2.01 -6.49 -17.06
N GLY A 337 -2.49 -5.85 -15.99
CA GLY A 337 -3.35 -6.45 -14.99
C GLY A 337 -2.98 -6.04 -13.57
N SER A 338 -3.60 -6.73 -12.62
CA SER A 338 -3.34 -6.54 -11.20
C SER A 338 -2.34 -7.54 -10.64
N PHE A 339 -1.65 -7.18 -9.56
CA PHE A 339 -0.70 -8.00 -8.85
C PHE A 339 -1.07 -8.08 -7.38
N ALA A 340 -1.62 -9.22 -6.96
CA ALA A 340 -1.87 -9.48 -5.55
C ALA A 340 -0.60 -9.98 -4.86
N VAL A 341 -0.29 -9.42 -3.69
CA VAL A 341 0.83 -9.83 -2.83
C VAL A 341 0.30 -10.48 -1.57
N PHE A 342 0.75 -11.71 -1.33
CA PHE A 342 0.34 -12.50 -0.17
C PHE A 342 1.46 -12.61 0.87
N ARG A 343 1.04 -12.68 2.13
CA ARG A 343 1.86 -13.15 3.26
C ARG A 343 1.35 -14.51 3.68
N LEU A 344 2.29 -15.41 3.97
CA LEU A 344 2.00 -16.68 4.60
C LEU A 344 2.23 -16.57 6.10
N SER A 345 1.18 -16.78 6.90
CA SER A 345 1.24 -16.80 8.37
C SER A 345 1.28 -18.24 8.90
N VAL A 346 2.21 -19.08 8.39
CA VAL A 346 2.37 -20.48 8.83
C VAL A 346 3.76 -20.72 9.40
N GLY A 347 3.80 -21.33 10.59
CA GLY A 347 5.03 -21.71 11.28
C GLY A 347 5.68 -20.52 12.00
N GLU A 348 6.22 -20.73 13.21
CA GLU A 348 7.14 -19.78 13.80
C GLU A 348 8.45 -19.84 13.01
N PRO A 349 8.91 -18.72 12.42
CA PRO A 349 10.32 -18.62 12.09
C PRO A 349 11.08 -18.67 13.42
N GLN A 350 12.07 -19.56 13.54
CA GLN A 350 12.84 -19.72 14.77
C GLN A 350 13.41 -18.37 15.21
N LYS A 351 13.08 -17.93 16.43
CA LYS A 351 13.61 -16.68 17.01
C LYS A 351 15.13 -16.66 16.92
N LEU A 352 15.68 -15.66 16.23
CA LEU A 352 17.03 -15.21 16.48
C LEU A 352 17.11 -14.75 17.94
N LEU A 353 17.90 -15.45 18.74
CA LEU A 353 18.54 -14.81 19.86
C LEU A 353 19.74 -14.02 19.33
N ASN A 354 19.68 -12.71 19.53
CA ASN A 354 20.75 -11.69 19.62
C ASN A 354 20.88 -10.71 18.45
N PRO A 355 21.34 -9.46 18.70
CA PRO A 355 21.41 -8.69 19.94
C PRO A 355 20.28 -7.63 19.97
N ASP A 356 20.27 -6.80 21.00
CA ASP A 356 19.35 -5.70 21.23
C ASP A 356 19.36 -4.67 20.06
N MET A 357 18.66 -4.93 18.94
CA MET A 357 18.57 -4.00 17.79
C MET A 357 17.75 -2.73 18.11
N ASN A 358 17.10 -2.71 19.26
CA ASN A 358 16.61 -1.48 19.87
C ASN A 358 17.75 -0.53 20.28
N SER A 359 19.01 -0.97 20.23
CA SER A 359 20.17 -0.09 20.43
C SER A 359 20.65 0.60 19.16
N ASP A 360 20.21 0.20 17.96
CA ASP A 360 20.56 0.87 16.71
C ASP A 360 19.60 2.05 16.46
N PRO A 361 20.06 3.31 16.59
CA PRO A 361 19.22 4.47 16.38
C PRO A 361 18.65 4.46 14.96
N SER A 362 19.44 4.17 13.91
CA SER A 362 18.99 4.24 12.51
C SER A 362 17.74 3.39 12.20
N VAL A 363 17.59 2.27 12.90
CA VAL A 363 16.48 1.33 12.77
C VAL A 363 15.24 1.76 13.54
N ARG A 364 15.35 2.37 14.73
CA ARG A 364 14.18 2.96 15.43
C ARG A 364 13.62 4.17 14.69
N ASN A 365 14.51 4.83 13.98
CA ASN A 365 14.38 6.13 13.36
C ASN A 365 13.50 6.09 12.09
N LEU A 366 13.73 5.10 11.23
CA LEU A 366 12.87 4.83 10.08
C LEU A 366 11.46 4.33 10.48
N GLN A 367 11.28 3.71 11.66
CA GLN A 367 10.07 2.98 12.10
C GLN A 367 8.92 3.95 12.35
N ARG A 368 9.28 5.14 12.81
CA ARG A 368 8.38 6.28 12.98
C ARG A 368 7.99 6.90 11.65
N SER A 369 8.91 7.02 10.68
CA SER A 369 8.62 7.51 9.33
C SER A 369 7.59 6.63 8.60
N LEU A 370 7.69 5.30 8.75
CA LEU A 370 6.72 4.35 8.18
C LEU A 370 5.33 4.34 8.83
N ALA A 371 5.27 4.46 10.16
CA ALA A 371 3.99 4.57 10.86
C ALA A 371 3.22 5.84 10.41
N VAL A 372 3.95 6.84 9.95
CA VAL A 372 3.44 8.10 9.42
C VAL A 372 3.13 7.99 7.92
N SER A 373 3.97 7.35 7.10
CA SER A 373 3.64 7.06 5.69
C SER A 373 2.42 6.14 5.54
N ARG A 374 2.20 5.19 6.46
CA ARG A 374 0.97 4.38 6.55
C ARG A 374 -0.21 5.10 7.20
N ALA A 375 0.01 6.24 7.87
CA ALA A 375 -1.05 7.19 8.19
C ALA A 375 -1.39 8.10 6.99
N TYR A 376 -0.52 8.13 5.96
CA TYR A 376 -0.73 8.78 4.67
C TYR A 376 -1.24 7.83 3.56
N GLU A 377 -1.17 6.51 3.76
CA GLU A 377 -2.06 5.52 3.11
C GLU A 377 -3.39 5.50 3.89
N PRO A 378 -4.55 5.30 3.25
CA PRO A 378 -5.80 5.15 3.99
C PRO A 378 -5.71 3.91 4.90
N PRO A 379 -5.73 4.05 6.24
CA PRO A 379 -5.96 2.89 7.06
C PRO A 379 -7.42 2.46 6.88
N ALA A 380 -7.62 1.19 6.52
CA ALA A 380 -8.71 0.43 7.08
C ALA A 380 -8.54 0.46 8.61
N THR A 381 -9.29 1.36 9.24
CA THR A 381 -9.82 1.31 10.60
C THR A 381 -9.00 0.53 11.64
N VAL A 382 -8.30 1.22 12.55
CA VAL A 382 -8.38 0.95 14.00
C VAL A 382 -8.00 2.24 14.75
N SER A 383 -8.96 2.87 15.42
CA SER A 383 -8.65 3.77 16.55
C SER A 383 -9.58 3.40 17.71
N ARG A 384 -9.01 2.74 18.72
CA ARG A 384 -9.62 2.62 20.04
C ARG A 384 -9.30 3.90 20.81
N VAL A 385 -10.31 4.73 21.00
CA VAL A 385 -10.30 5.77 22.04
C VAL A 385 -10.65 5.09 23.35
N ALA A 386 -9.72 5.10 24.31
CA ALA A 386 -10.05 4.90 25.71
C ALA A 386 -10.59 6.24 26.24
N SER A 387 -11.91 6.31 26.46
CA SER A 387 -12.54 7.40 27.19
C SER A 387 -13.18 6.86 28.46
N GLY A 388 -12.71 7.33 29.60
CA GLY A 388 -13.32 7.16 30.91
C GLY A 388 -12.88 8.32 31.81
N ALA A 389 -13.60 9.44 31.72
CA ALA A 389 -13.56 10.58 32.64
C ALA A 389 -14.35 10.27 33.94
N PRO A 390 -14.64 11.23 34.84
CA PRO A 390 -13.80 12.19 35.57
C PRO A 390 -13.97 12.04 37.11
N ASN A 391 -13.16 12.73 37.94
CA ASN A 391 -13.72 13.46 39.10
C ASN A 391 -12.75 14.44 39.79
N ILE A 392 -13.38 15.43 40.42
CA ILE A 392 -12.86 16.70 40.93
C ILE A 392 -12.26 16.58 42.35
N ARG A 393 -11.18 17.36 42.56
CA ARG A 393 -10.52 17.90 43.78
C ARG A 393 -11.04 17.52 45.19
N GLY A 394 -10.09 17.26 46.10
CA GLY A 394 -10.25 17.59 47.53
C GLY A 394 -9.23 16.94 48.48
N ALA A 395 -8.36 17.77 49.07
CA ALA A 395 -7.26 17.54 50.03
C ALA A 395 -7.44 16.52 51.18
N GLY A 396 -6.31 15.95 51.64
CA GLY A 396 -6.12 15.48 53.03
C GLY A 396 -5.35 14.16 53.21
N THR A 397 -4.11 14.21 53.71
CA THR A 397 -3.28 13.08 54.19
C THR A 397 -3.59 12.74 55.69
N PRO A 398 -2.90 11.80 56.39
CA PRO A 398 -3.14 10.36 56.40
C PRO A 398 -3.21 9.74 57.84
N SER A 399 -3.65 8.49 57.98
CA SER A 399 -3.36 7.53 59.08
C SER A 399 -4.36 6.37 58.98
N ARG A 400 -4.27 5.17 59.59
CA ARG A 400 -3.26 4.25 60.16
C ARG A 400 -4.15 3.13 60.80
N THR A 401 -3.67 1.87 60.90
CA THR A 401 -4.22 0.75 61.74
C THR A 401 -5.63 0.21 61.39
N SER A 402 -6.03 -1.05 61.56
CA SER A 402 -5.45 -2.37 61.89
C SER A 402 -6.63 -3.36 61.99
N SER A 403 -6.42 -4.65 61.68
CA SER A 403 -7.09 -5.88 62.22
C SER A 403 -8.65 -5.93 62.26
N THR A 404 -9.34 -7.03 61.94
CA THR A 404 -9.24 -8.34 62.61
C THR A 404 -10.08 -9.40 61.87
N ILE A 405 -9.65 -10.62 62.09
CA ILE A 405 -10.10 -11.95 61.63
C ILE A 405 -11.51 -12.34 62.10
N GLY A 406 -12.21 -13.13 61.29
CA GLY A 406 -13.38 -13.93 61.70
C GLY A 406 -13.68 -15.02 60.66
N VAL A 407 -13.39 -16.27 61.00
CA VAL A 407 -13.40 -17.50 60.19
C VAL A 407 -14.65 -18.35 60.50
N SER A 408 -15.25 -18.96 59.48
CA SER A 408 -15.84 -20.32 59.48
C SER A 408 -16.28 -20.66 58.04
N SER A 409 -15.53 -21.49 57.28
CA SER A 409 -15.78 -22.94 57.01
C SER A 409 -17.17 -23.19 56.41
N ASP A 410 -17.36 -23.78 55.23
CA ASP A 410 -16.75 -25.01 54.71
C ASP A 410 -17.00 -25.20 53.19
N ARG A 411 -16.15 -26.07 52.60
CA ARG A 411 -16.15 -26.67 51.25
C ARG A 411 -15.32 -25.99 50.17
N SER A 412 -14.01 -26.02 50.38
CA SER A 412 -13.02 -26.20 49.31
C SER A 412 -12.89 -27.68 48.94
N ASN A 413 -12.91 -27.98 47.64
CA ASN A 413 -12.26 -29.16 47.08
C ASN A 413 -10.99 -28.67 46.41
N ASP A 414 -9.87 -28.89 47.09
CA ASP A 414 -8.53 -28.89 46.50
C ASP A 414 -8.34 -30.18 45.69
N PHE A 415 -7.59 -30.11 44.58
CA PHE A 415 -6.23 -30.67 44.47
C PHE A 415 -5.86 -30.89 43.00
N SER A 416 -4.85 -30.14 42.58
CA SER A 416 -3.97 -30.45 41.46
C SER A 416 -3.31 -31.84 41.64
N PRO A 417 -2.81 -32.44 40.54
CA PRO A 417 -1.53 -33.10 40.63
C PRO A 417 -0.51 -32.52 39.64
N LEU A 418 0.66 -32.26 40.22
CA LEU A 418 1.99 -32.24 39.63
C LEU A 418 2.16 -33.13 38.39
N LEU A 419 2.83 -32.59 37.37
CA LEU A 419 3.87 -33.31 36.63
C LEU A 419 4.92 -32.30 36.12
N SER A 420 5.86 -32.01 37.02
CA SER A 420 7.20 -31.57 36.68
C SER A 420 7.89 -32.68 35.86
N SER A 421 7.94 -32.52 34.55
CA SER A 421 9.04 -33.09 33.76
C SER A 421 9.90 -31.92 33.32
N ALA A 422 11.15 -31.93 33.77
CA ALA A 422 12.16 -31.00 33.32
C ALA A 422 12.23 -31.05 31.80
N TYR A 423 11.65 -30.06 31.12
CA TYR A 423 11.98 -29.80 29.73
C TYR A 423 13.46 -29.38 29.72
N LYS A 424 14.32 -30.36 29.47
CA LYS A 424 15.68 -30.12 28.99
C LYS A 424 15.55 -29.10 27.88
N LYS A 425 16.09 -27.89 28.09
CA LYS A 425 16.29 -26.92 27.03
C LYS A 425 16.91 -27.66 25.85
N PRO A 426 16.24 -27.75 24.68
CA PRO A 426 16.93 -28.21 23.50
C PRO A 426 18.09 -27.23 23.22
N PRO A 427 19.23 -27.71 22.71
CA PRO A 427 20.34 -26.82 22.40
C PRO A 427 19.88 -25.76 21.38
N PRO A 428 20.41 -24.53 21.46
CA PRO A 428 20.08 -23.48 20.49
C PRO A 428 20.56 -23.92 19.11
N LEU A 429 19.62 -24.04 18.17
CA LEU A 429 19.91 -24.34 16.77
C LEU A 429 19.92 -23.02 15.98
N LEU A 430 21.06 -22.76 15.34
CA LEU A 430 21.31 -21.66 14.41
C LEU A 430 20.65 -21.98 13.06
N SER A 431 19.71 -21.16 12.61
CA SER A 431 19.25 -21.18 11.22
C SER A 431 19.17 -19.75 10.69
N ARG A 432 20.07 -19.42 9.76
CA ARG A 432 19.96 -18.26 8.88
C ARG A 432 18.98 -18.57 7.76
N ALA A 433 18.15 -17.60 7.39
CA ALA A 433 17.48 -17.64 6.10
C ALA A 433 18.52 -17.52 4.99
N SER A 434 18.84 -18.63 4.34
CA SER A 434 19.61 -18.62 3.09
C SER A 434 18.68 -18.34 1.92
N GLY A 435 19.21 -17.94 0.76
CA GLY A 435 18.44 -17.82 -0.49
C GLY A 435 17.65 -19.08 -0.93
N ARG A 436 17.75 -20.19 -0.19
CA ARG A 436 17.01 -21.45 -0.39
C ARG A 436 15.70 -21.55 0.41
N ASN A 437 15.57 -20.84 1.55
CA ASN A 437 14.45 -20.98 2.50
C ASN A 437 13.66 -19.68 2.69
N ALA A 438 13.92 -18.67 1.86
CA ALA A 438 13.36 -17.36 2.07
C ALA A 438 11.89 -17.25 1.58
N PRO A 439 11.00 -16.57 2.31
CA PRO A 439 9.59 -16.42 1.97
C PRO A 439 9.41 -15.82 0.58
N LYS A 440 8.48 -16.43 -0.15
CA LYS A 440 8.21 -16.06 -1.54
C LYS A 440 7.21 -14.92 -1.56
N ILE A 441 7.57 -13.82 -2.23
CA ILE A 441 6.57 -12.88 -2.69
C ILE A 441 5.93 -13.52 -3.93
N ILE A 442 4.64 -13.74 -3.85
CA ILE A 442 3.85 -14.28 -4.94
C ILE A 442 3.15 -13.11 -5.59
N PHE A 443 3.34 -12.97 -6.89
CA PHE A 443 2.61 -12.04 -7.73
C PHE A 443 1.62 -12.86 -8.55
N VAL A 444 0.33 -12.64 -8.34
CA VAL A 444 -0.69 -13.19 -9.24
C VAL A 444 -1.12 -12.07 -10.17
N LYS A 445 -0.76 -12.20 -11.45
CA LYS A 445 -1.17 -11.33 -12.54
C LYS A 445 -2.57 -11.74 -13.00
N LEU A 446 -3.53 -10.84 -12.88
CA LEU A 446 -4.87 -11.05 -13.44
C LEU A 446 -4.93 -10.45 -14.85
N ASP A 447 -4.94 -11.28 -15.89
CA ASP A 447 -5.03 -10.81 -17.28
C ASP A 447 -6.46 -10.33 -17.60
N LYS A 448 -6.54 -9.37 -18.52
CA LYS A 448 -7.81 -8.77 -18.99
C LYS A 448 -8.78 -9.84 -19.53
N ASP A 449 -8.23 -10.84 -20.23
CA ASP A 449 -8.96 -11.87 -20.99
C ASP A 449 -9.16 -13.21 -20.25
N ARG A 450 -9.24 -13.19 -18.92
CA ARG A 450 -9.55 -14.36 -18.05
C ARG A 450 -8.39 -15.34 -17.80
N GLY A 451 -7.18 -15.02 -18.26
CA GLY A 451 -5.96 -15.69 -17.80
C GLY A 451 -5.55 -15.19 -16.41
N ALA A 452 -5.02 -16.08 -15.58
CA ALA A 452 -4.24 -15.68 -14.42
C ALA A 452 -2.83 -16.26 -14.60
N ASN A 453 -1.85 -15.38 -14.76
CA ASN A 453 -0.44 -15.75 -14.75
C ASN A 453 0.09 -15.52 -13.34
N TRP A 454 1.04 -16.31 -12.88
CA TRP A 454 1.63 -16.11 -11.56
C TRP A 454 3.15 -16.20 -11.61
N TYR A 455 3.78 -15.35 -10.83
CA TYR A 455 5.23 -15.25 -10.70
C TYR A 455 5.59 -15.37 -9.22
N THR A 456 6.73 -16.00 -8.93
CA THR A 456 7.28 -16.03 -7.57
C THR A 456 8.65 -15.39 -7.56
N GLY A 457 8.82 -14.36 -6.74
CA GLY A 457 10.13 -13.81 -6.38
C GLY A 457 10.64 -14.44 -5.09
N ARG A 458 11.95 -14.72 -5.01
CA ARG A 458 12.60 -15.04 -3.73
C ARG A 458 13.03 -13.71 -3.11
N SER A 459 12.52 -13.40 -1.92
CA SER A 459 12.98 -12.30 -1.09
C SER A 459 13.59 -12.91 0.16
N LEU A 460 14.69 -12.36 0.70
CA LEU A 460 15.22 -12.80 2.00
C LEU A 460 14.12 -12.75 3.08
N ASP A 461 14.28 -13.57 4.12
CA ASP A 461 13.34 -13.67 5.25
C ASP A 461 13.32 -12.39 6.06
N VAL A 462 12.47 -11.49 5.60
CA VAL A 462 12.32 -10.11 6.04
C VAL A 462 10.99 -10.00 6.80
N PHE A 463 10.69 -10.99 7.64
CA PHE A 463 9.40 -11.07 8.34
C PHE A 463 9.55 -11.22 9.85
N ASN A 464 10.77 -11.13 10.39
CA ASN A 464 11.06 -11.41 11.80
C ASN A 464 11.72 -10.28 12.57
N SER A 465 12.19 -9.23 11.90
CA SER A 465 12.67 -8.03 12.56
C SER A 465 11.59 -6.94 12.50
N SER A 466 11.43 -6.18 13.59
CA SER A 466 10.58 -4.98 13.58
C SER A 466 11.12 -3.92 12.61
N ALA A 467 12.39 -3.99 12.22
CA ALA A 467 13.01 -3.17 11.17
C ALA A 467 12.55 -3.58 9.76
N ASP A 468 11.96 -4.75 9.58
CA ASP A 468 11.62 -5.29 8.26
C ASP A 468 10.36 -4.64 7.64
N LEU A 469 9.73 -3.72 8.38
CA LEU A 469 8.68 -2.84 7.87
C LEU A 469 9.17 -1.93 6.72
N TYR A 470 10.49 -1.66 6.61
CA TYR A 470 11.10 -0.80 5.56
C TYR A 470 11.14 -1.44 4.17
N ASN A 471 10.95 -2.75 4.07
CA ASN A 471 11.35 -3.53 2.91
C ASN A 471 10.21 -3.81 1.92
N ARG A 472 9.16 -2.98 1.98
CA ARG A 472 7.93 -3.11 1.20
C ARG A 472 7.46 -1.73 0.81
N GLN A 473 7.93 -1.26 -0.33
CA GLN A 473 7.65 0.07 -0.80
C GLN A 473 7.19 -0.08 -2.22
N PHE A 474 5.87 -0.11 -2.34
CA PHE A 474 5.17 -0.40 -3.56
C PHE A 474 4.36 0.82 -3.92
N MET A 475 4.32 1.14 -5.21
CA MET A 475 3.39 2.12 -5.73
C MET A 475 2.47 1.53 -6.76
N ALA A 476 1.27 2.09 -6.77
CA ALA A 476 0.34 2.05 -7.89
C ALA A 476 0.74 3.11 -8.94
N GLY A 477 0.78 2.71 -10.21
CA GLY A 477 1.19 3.58 -11.31
C GLY A 477 0.11 4.58 -11.74
N ALA A 478 0.55 5.75 -12.21
CA ALA A 478 -0.22 6.67 -13.04
C ALA A 478 0.70 7.35 -14.08
N LEU A 479 0.20 7.51 -15.31
CA LEU A 479 0.93 7.94 -16.52
C LEU A 479 2.08 6.99 -16.91
N GLY A 480 1.75 5.79 -17.39
CA GLY A 480 2.74 4.87 -17.98
C GLY A 480 2.63 3.42 -17.53
N GLN A 481 1.77 3.12 -16.56
CA GLN A 481 1.30 1.77 -16.27
C GLN A 481 2.36 0.74 -15.81
N GLN A 482 3.51 1.24 -15.33
CA GLN A 482 4.61 0.46 -14.79
C GLN A 482 4.45 0.32 -13.27
N VAL A 483 4.72 -0.86 -12.72
CA VAL A 483 4.84 -1.07 -11.27
C VAL A 483 6.31 -1.12 -10.92
N GLY A 484 6.76 -0.21 -10.05
CA GLY A 484 8.10 -0.18 -9.48
C GLY A 484 8.05 -0.55 -7.99
N MET A 485 8.95 -1.43 -7.56
CA MET A 485 9.07 -1.81 -6.16
C MET A 485 10.54 -2.03 -5.79
N ILE A 486 10.88 -1.74 -4.54
CA ILE A 486 12.19 -2.05 -3.98
C ILE A 486 12.05 -3.26 -3.06
N LEU A 487 12.84 -4.31 -3.31
CA LEU A 487 12.91 -5.55 -2.53
C LEU A 487 14.35 -5.80 -2.07
N TYR A 488 14.55 -6.69 -1.10
CA TYR A 488 15.89 -7.12 -0.67
C TYR A 488 16.09 -8.60 -0.96
N GLN A 489 17.16 -8.90 -1.69
CA GLN A 489 17.55 -10.26 -2.02
C GLN A 489 18.84 -10.64 -1.32
N ALA A 490 19.03 -11.93 -1.06
CA ALA A 490 20.31 -12.46 -0.65
C ALA A 490 21.25 -12.40 -1.85
N ASP A 491 22.40 -11.79 -1.66
CA ASP A 491 23.49 -11.95 -2.60
C ASP A 491 24.16 -13.34 -2.43
N VAL A 492 25.26 -13.57 -3.15
CA VAL A 492 26.02 -14.83 -3.10
C VAL A 492 26.61 -15.14 -1.72
N THR A 493 26.71 -14.12 -0.85
CA THR A 493 27.19 -14.20 0.52
C THR A 493 26.07 -14.21 1.57
N ASP A 494 24.81 -14.33 1.13
CA ASP A 494 23.60 -14.19 1.95
C ASP A 494 23.48 -12.82 2.65
N GLU A 495 24.13 -11.77 2.12
CA GLU A 495 23.94 -10.39 2.56
C GLU A 495 22.72 -9.75 1.87
N PRO A 496 21.98 -8.86 2.57
CA PRO A 496 20.82 -8.18 1.98
C PRO A 496 21.28 -7.14 0.93
N LEU A 497 20.82 -7.34 -0.31
CA LEU A 497 21.05 -6.44 -1.43
C LEU A 497 19.72 -5.87 -1.92
N PRO A 498 19.54 -4.54 -1.93
CA PRO A 498 18.34 -3.95 -2.51
C PRO A 498 18.31 -4.16 -4.03
N VAL A 499 17.13 -4.48 -4.53
CA VAL A 499 16.83 -4.67 -5.95
C VAL A 499 15.58 -3.88 -6.31
N PHE A 500 15.61 -3.20 -7.43
CA PHE A 500 14.44 -2.59 -8.02
C PHE A 500 13.77 -3.60 -8.95
N VAL A 501 12.54 -3.98 -8.64
CA VAL A 501 11.71 -4.80 -9.51
C VAL A 501 10.74 -3.90 -10.24
N GLN A 502 10.75 -4.00 -11.56
CA GLN A 502 9.81 -3.33 -12.43
C GLN A 502 8.93 -4.38 -13.11
N VAL A 503 7.63 -4.10 -13.21
CA VAL A 503 6.73 -4.88 -14.06
C VAL A 503 6.15 -3.96 -15.13
N THR A 504 6.30 -4.37 -16.39
CA THR A 504 5.83 -3.61 -17.57
C THR A 504 5.37 -4.61 -18.61
N GLU A 505 4.16 -4.42 -19.15
CA GLU A 505 3.54 -5.34 -20.12
C GLU A 505 3.53 -6.81 -19.63
N GLY A 506 3.43 -7.01 -18.32
CA GLY A 506 3.40 -8.33 -17.68
C GLY A 506 4.74 -9.05 -17.63
N LYS A 507 5.83 -8.41 -18.06
CA LYS A 507 7.21 -8.89 -17.89
C LYS A 507 7.82 -8.24 -16.67
N MET A 508 8.42 -9.08 -15.81
CA MET A 508 9.16 -8.63 -14.64
C MET A 508 10.63 -8.44 -15.01
N MET A 509 11.14 -7.25 -14.77
CA MET A 509 12.56 -6.91 -14.79
C MET A 509 13.03 -6.71 -13.35
N GLN A 510 14.27 -7.07 -13.08
CA GLN A 510 14.88 -6.84 -11.79
C GLN A 510 16.29 -6.31 -12.00
N GLU A 511 16.57 -5.17 -11.38
CA GLU A 511 17.87 -4.52 -11.41
C GLU A 511 18.43 -4.39 -9.99
N LYS A 512 19.73 -4.59 -9.82
CA LYS A 512 20.40 -4.44 -8.52
C LYS A 512 20.77 -2.97 -8.33
N PHE A 513 20.59 -2.46 -7.13
CA PHE A 513 21.15 -1.15 -6.81
C PHE A 513 22.69 -1.22 -6.79
N PRO A 514 23.38 -0.13 -7.19
CA PRO A 514 24.84 -0.11 -7.28
C PRO A 514 25.54 -0.15 -5.92
N VAL A 515 24.81 0.11 -4.83
CA VAL A 515 25.35 0.20 -3.47
C VAL A 515 24.60 -0.79 -2.56
N LYS A 516 25.37 -1.53 -1.75
CA LYS A 516 24.86 -2.42 -0.71
C LYS A 516 24.40 -1.63 0.52
N ASN A 517 23.64 -2.25 1.42
CA ASN A 517 23.26 -1.65 2.71
C ASN A 517 22.51 -0.30 2.61
N LEU A 518 21.83 -0.05 1.50
CA LEU A 518 20.87 1.05 1.40
C LEU A 518 19.58 0.65 2.09
N LEU A 519 18.99 1.59 2.83
CA LEU A 519 17.64 1.55 3.39
C LEU A 519 16.81 2.64 2.72
N PHE A 520 15.55 2.37 2.42
CA PHE A 520 14.70 3.28 1.65
C PHE A 520 13.44 3.71 2.44
N SER A 521 12.88 4.89 2.14
CA SER A 521 11.50 5.29 2.49
C SER A 521 10.54 4.99 1.34
N PRO A 522 9.21 4.86 1.56
CA PRO A 522 8.28 4.50 0.50
C PRO A 522 8.53 5.24 -0.81
N ILE A 523 8.68 4.47 -1.88
CA ILE A 523 8.86 4.99 -3.23
C ILE A 523 7.60 5.77 -3.62
N GLN A 524 7.78 6.90 -4.29
CA GLN A 524 6.73 7.80 -4.76
C GLN A 524 6.87 8.07 -6.26
N GLN A 525 5.73 8.16 -6.96
CA GLN A 525 5.77 8.48 -8.38
C GLN A 525 5.95 9.97 -8.53
N LEU A 526 6.95 10.34 -9.32
CA LEU A 526 7.20 11.73 -9.65
C LEU A 526 6.63 12.08 -11.03
N GLY A 527 6.54 11.09 -11.91
CA GLY A 527 6.00 11.23 -13.25
C GLY A 527 6.08 9.92 -14.03
N ALA A 528 5.85 10.00 -15.34
CA ALA A 528 5.95 8.85 -16.22
C ALA A 528 7.38 8.29 -16.22
N GLY A 529 7.54 7.03 -15.78
CA GLY A 529 8.83 6.36 -15.66
C GLY A 529 9.79 7.00 -14.64
N GLN A 530 9.30 7.86 -13.74
CA GLN A 530 10.12 8.51 -12.73
C GLN A 530 9.59 8.22 -11.34
N PHE A 531 10.46 7.71 -10.48
CA PHE A 531 10.17 7.37 -9.10
C PHE A 531 11.19 8.03 -8.18
N GLY A 532 10.80 8.32 -6.94
CA GLY A 532 11.70 8.86 -5.93
C GLY A 532 11.49 8.22 -4.57
N SER A 533 12.55 8.09 -3.79
CA SER A 533 12.55 7.51 -2.45
C SER A 533 13.66 8.15 -1.64
N LEU A 534 13.46 8.35 -0.34
CA LEU A 534 14.58 8.69 0.53
C LEU A 534 15.46 7.47 0.74
N TYR A 535 16.77 7.66 0.81
CA TYR A 535 17.71 6.59 1.14
C TYR A 535 18.61 6.93 2.33
N VAL A 536 19.08 5.90 3.02
CA VAL A 536 20.19 5.92 3.97
C VAL A 536 21.16 4.82 3.60
N ASN A 537 22.44 5.14 3.53
CA ASN A 537 23.50 4.16 3.49
C ASN A 537 23.89 3.76 4.91
N GLY A 538 23.63 2.51 5.28
CA GLY A 538 23.92 1.99 6.63
C GLY A 538 25.41 1.90 6.97
N GLU A 539 26.30 1.88 5.98
CA GLU A 539 27.75 1.85 6.19
C GLU A 539 28.33 3.25 6.38
N THR A 540 27.93 4.21 5.53
CA THR A 540 28.53 5.55 5.50
C THR A 540 27.73 6.57 6.31
N GLY A 541 26.47 6.28 6.63
CA GLY A 541 25.53 7.24 7.21
C GLY A 541 25.05 8.32 6.22
N GLU A 542 25.47 8.25 4.96
CA GLU A 542 24.98 9.16 3.92
C GLU A 542 23.47 8.98 3.73
N SER A 543 22.75 10.08 3.57
CA SER A 543 21.32 10.06 3.31
C SER A 543 20.94 11.10 2.27
N GLY A 544 19.82 10.88 1.59
CA GLY A 544 19.42 11.69 0.46
C GLY A 544 18.15 11.19 -0.20
N VAL A 545 17.94 11.61 -1.44
CA VAL A 545 16.87 11.10 -2.30
C VAL A 545 17.48 10.31 -3.44
N VAL A 546 16.98 9.10 -3.69
CA VAL A 546 17.24 8.39 -4.93
C VAL A 546 16.08 8.68 -5.89
N MET A 547 16.41 9.07 -7.11
CA MET A 547 15.48 9.05 -8.23
C MET A 547 15.77 7.83 -9.11
N ILE A 548 14.71 7.11 -9.47
CA ILE A 548 14.78 5.98 -10.39
C ILE A 548 14.11 6.43 -11.68
N VAL A 549 14.87 6.48 -12.78
CA VAL A 549 14.42 6.98 -14.07
C VAL A 549 14.44 5.86 -15.10
N ILE A 550 13.31 5.66 -15.77
CA ILE A 550 13.11 4.64 -16.79
C ILE A 550 12.88 5.38 -18.10
N ARG A 551 13.94 5.46 -18.91
CA ARG A 551 13.90 6.17 -20.20
C ARG A 551 13.20 5.28 -21.22
N LYS A 552 12.24 5.86 -21.95
CA LYS A 552 11.50 5.15 -23.00
C LYS A 552 12.36 4.89 -24.23
#